data_AF-A0ABD4TT52-F1
#
_entry.id   AF-A0ABD4TT52-F1
#
_cell.length_a   1.000
_cell.length_b   1.000
_cell.length_c   1.000
_cell.angle_alpha   90.00
_cell.angle_beta   90.00
_cell.angle_gamma   90.00
#
_symmetry.space_group_name_H-M   'P 1'
#
loop_
_entity.id
_entity.type
_entity.pdbx_description
1 polymer ?
#
loop_
_entity_poly.entity_id
_entity_poly.type
_entity_poly.pdbx_seq_one_letter_code
_entity_poly.pdbx_strand_id
1 'polypeptide(L)'
;MYNREATKAAKLFKESRQFCSCPHIYKGQFYNCNSRFSDICPRCALLYRKDWLIICQSGCVPWDDIPQETIKKYTFYFLTLTAPSFGEIHFVPNTDSGSKVCACGKTHTEEDLHLKGVPVDPSTYDYEGQVAWNYAAAQLWRNTYRALRNSFETLDFFRVWEWQSRGALHVHVILRIEASEGVMPSKIKDIAHNQHTGEFGWGDQIDCQPLPDDNEREDRTKYLIKAVSYSAKTWGRFIKSRKGDNSLISKHYRRLDKAARKMECPKCVKGETCTAACHNNFGSIVRIISNSRKSKNTPGWSLNGTNRKLLRQRRHDYYVSNYDWQETQIGMARAKKARHKLANINSSPQDTAARFANITARYYKPGTTRPGTRNHRSKPALAGLLAPF
;
A
#
# COMPACT_ATOMS: atom_id res chain seq x y z
N MET A 1 26.78 21.15 4.86
CA MET A 1 25.48 21.86 4.89
C MET A 1 24.26 20.93 4.76
N TYR A 2 24.31 19.87 3.94
CA TYR A 2 23.20 18.91 3.71
C TYR A 2 22.54 18.32 4.98
N ASN A 3 23.29 18.12 6.06
CA ASN A 3 22.79 17.44 7.26
C ASN A 3 21.87 18.31 8.15
N ARG A 4 22.06 19.64 8.16
CA ARG A 4 21.22 20.57 8.94
C ARG A 4 19.86 20.79 8.28
N GLU A 5 19.82 20.92 6.96
CA GLU A 5 18.57 21.06 6.20
C GLU A 5 17.73 19.78 6.22
N ALA A 6 18.38 18.61 6.09
CA ALA A 6 17.72 17.32 6.24
C ALA A 6 17.10 17.15 7.65
N THR A 7 17.84 17.53 8.70
CA THR A 7 17.36 17.47 10.09
C THR A 7 16.18 18.43 10.32
N LYS A 8 16.28 19.67 9.81
CA LYS A 8 15.20 20.67 9.86
C LYS A 8 13.95 20.19 9.12
N ALA A 9 14.11 19.61 7.93
CA ALA A 9 13.02 19.04 7.16
C ALA A 9 12.34 17.87 7.89
N ALA A 10 13.12 16.99 8.54
CA ALA A 10 12.57 15.88 9.33
C ALA A 10 11.74 16.36 10.53
N LYS A 11 12.19 17.41 11.23
CA LYS A 11 11.44 18.03 12.33
C LYS A 11 10.14 18.66 11.84
N LEU A 12 10.21 19.51 10.82
CA LEU A 12 9.03 20.15 10.21
C LEU A 12 8.05 19.10 9.69
N PHE A 13 8.55 18.00 9.13
CA PHE A 13 7.74 16.90 8.69
C PHE A 13 6.99 16.20 9.84
N LYS A 14 7.66 16.00 10.98
CA LYS A 14 7.02 15.45 12.18
C LYS A 14 5.91 16.35 12.70
N GLU A 15 6.12 17.66 12.72
CA GLU A 15 5.13 18.67 13.12
C GLU A 15 3.97 18.76 12.11
N SER A 16 4.27 18.76 10.81
CA SER A 16 3.30 18.93 9.73
C SER A 16 2.27 17.81 9.65
N ARG A 17 2.63 16.63 10.14
CA ARG A 17 1.80 15.41 10.14
C ARG A 17 1.13 15.12 11.47
N GLN A 18 1.18 16.01 12.46
CA GLN A 18 0.47 15.83 13.74
C GLN A 18 -1.04 16.01 13.56
N PHE A 19 -1.47 16.98 12.76
CA PHE A 19 -2.88 17.29 12.54
C PHE A 19 -3.30 17.12 11.07
N CYS A 20 -4.60 16.92 10.86
CA CYS A 20 -5.20 16.88 9.54
C CYS A 20 -4.82 18.09 8.69
N SER A 21 -4.74 17.90 7.37
CA SER A 21 -4.53 19.01 6.42
C SER A 21 -5.82 19.76 6.11
N CYS A 22 -6.94 19.03 6.05
CA CYS A 22 -8.26 19.57 5.72
C CYS A 22 -9.32 18.95 6.65
N PRO A 23 -9.30 19.20 7.96
CA PRO A 23 -10.29 18.62 8.85
C PRO A 23 -11.68 19.21 8.57
N HIS A 24 -12.71 18.38 8.76
CA HIS A 24 -14.10 18.82 8.82
C HIS A 24 -14.41 19.25 10.25
N ILE A 25 -15.14 20.35 10.40
CA ILE A 25 -15.61 20.82 11.71
C ILE A 25 -17.11 20.55 11.77
N TYR A 26 -17.54 19.82 12.80
CA TYR A 26 -18.96 19.57 13.05
C TYR A 26 -19.24 19.71 14.54
N LYS A 27 -20.22 20.54 14.90
CA LYS A 27 -20.58 20.87 16.29
C LYS A 27 -19.37 21.22 17.19
N GLY A 28 -18.45 22.04 16.68
CA GLY A 28 -17.25 22.47 17.41
C GLY A 28 -16.16 21.38 17.57
N GLN A 29 -16.36 20.19 17.00
CA GLN A 29 -15.40 19.10 17.01
C GLN A 29 -14.74 18.93 15.65
N PHE A 30 -13.45 18.59 15.68
CA PHE A 30 -12.67 18.30 14.48
C PHE A 30 -12.75 16.83 14.08
N TYR A 31 -12.90 16.60 12.79
CA TYR A 31 -12.88 15.28 12.16
C TYR A 31 -11.88 15.29 11.00
N ASN A 32 -11.11 14.22 10.86
CA ASN A 32 -10.14 14.12 9.79
C ASN A 32 -10.79 13.92 8.42
N CYS A 33 -10.14 14.45 7.37
CA CYS A 33 -10.54 14.25 5.97
C CYS A 33 -10.51 12.80 5.48
N ASN A 34 -9.93 11.86 6.25
CA ASN A 34 -9.77 10.45 5.86
C ASN A 34 -8.99 10.20 4.56
N SER A 35 -8.30 11.22 4.02
CA SER A 35 -7.48 11.05 2.82
C SER A 35 -6.37 10.02 3.05
N ARG A 36 -6.18 9.14 2.06
CA ARG A 36 -5.16 8.08 2.07
C ARG A 36 -3.87 8.52 1.39
N PHE A 37 -3.89 9.71 0.77
CA PHE A 37 -2.79 10.23 -0.03
C PHE A 37 -1.93 11.15 0.84
N SER A 38 -0.64 10.83 0.96
CA SER A 38 0.30 11.63 1.76
C SER A 38 0.43 13.06 1.25
N ASP A 39 0.28 13.27 -0.06
CA ASP A 39 0.40 14.58 -0.69
C ASP A 39 -0.81 15.47 -0.40
N ILE A 40 -1.99 14.88 -0.16
CA ILE A 40 -3.21 15.61 0.22
C ILE A 40 -3.27 15.79 1.74
N CYS A 41 -3.06 14.71 2.50
CA CYS A 41 -3.05 14.77 3.96
C CYS A 41 -2.05 13.77 4.56
N PRO A 42 -0.84 14.24 4.91
CA PRO A 42 0.19 13.48 5.61
C PRO A 42 -0.31 12.69 6.82
N ARG A 43 -1.12 13.32 7.66
CA ARG A 43 -1.65 12.77 8.92
C ARG A 43 -2.59 11.59 8.66
N CYS A 44 -3.61 11.80 7.83
CA CYS A 44 -4.64 10.79 7.57
C CYS A 44 -4.08 9.60 6.78
N ALA A 45 -3.17 9.84 5.84
CA ALA A 45 -2.47 8.79 5.13
C ALA A 45 -1.61 7.92 6.08
N LEU A 46 -0.91 8.55 7.03
CA LEU A 46 -0.14 7.84 8.05
C LEU A 46 -1.04 7.01 8.96
N LEU A 47 -2.15 7.59 9.45
CA LEU A 47 -3.15 6.85 10.24
C LEU A 47 -3.73 5.67 9.44
N TYR A 48 -3.99 5.88 8.16
CA TYR A 48 -4.48 4.82 7.29
C TYR A 48 -3.52 3.63 7.25
N ARG A 49 -2.23 3.90 7.00
CA ARG A 49 -1.17 2.88 6.97
C ARG A 49 -0.98 2.19 8.32
N LYS A 50 -0.94 2.95 9.41
CA LYS A 50 -0.78 2.40 10.77
C LYS A 50 -1.90 1.44 11.14
N ASP A 51 -3.15 1.80 10.86
CA ASP A 51 -4.26 0.91 11.15
C ASP A 51 -4.15 -0.41 10.38
N TRP A 52 -3.75 -0.36 9.11
CA TRP A 52 -3.57 -1.56 8.31
C TRP A 52 -2.36 -2.37 8.73
N LEU A 53 -1.29 -1.74 9.22
CA LEU A 53 -0.16 -2.44 9.82
C LEU A 53 -0.59 -3.20 11.07
N ILE A 54 -1.37 -2.57 11.96
CA ILE A 54 -1.91 -3.23 13.16
C ILE A 54 -2.79 -4.42 12.76
N ILE A 55 -3.68 -4.25 11.78
CA ILE A 55 -4.54 -5.35 11.27
C ILE A 55 -3.70 -6.45 10.61
N CYS A 56 -2.63 -6.09 9.91
CA CYS A 56 -1.73 -7.07 9.30
C CYS A 56 -1.04 -7.89 10.40
N GLN A 57 -0.45 -7.22 11.40
CA GLN A 57 0.23 -7.83 12.53
C GLN A 57 -0.69 -8.74 13.36
N SER A 58 -1.95 -8.35 13.56
CA SER A 58 -2.91 -9.14 14.35
C SER A 58 -3.27 -10.50 13.73
N GLY A 59 -2.78 -10.81 12.54
CA GLY A 59 -2.92 -12.13 11.92
C GLY A 59 -1.67 -12.99 11.90
N CYS A 60 -0.50 -12.45 12.22
CA CYS A 60 0.77 -13.14 11.94
C CYS A 60 1.92 -12.83 12.91
N VAL A 61 1.70 -12.00 13.93
CA VAL A 61 2.71 -11.64 14.92
C VAL A 61 2.13 -11.80 16.33
N PRO A 62 2.90 -12.36 17.29
CA PRO A 62 2.48 -12.40 18.68
C PRO A 62 2.28 -10.99 19.26
N TRP A 63 1.27 -10.86 20.11
CA TRP A 63 0.87 -9.64 20.80
C TRP A 63 0.35 -9.95 22.21
N ASP A 64 0.10 -8.93 23.02
CA ASP A 64 -0.40 -9.12 24.40
C ASP A 64 -1.68 -9.99 24.45
N ASP A 65 -2.53 -9.88 23.43
CA ASP A 65 -3.78 -10.65 23.27
C ASP A 65 -3.70 -11.74 22.17
N ILE A 66 -2.49 -12.01 21.65
CA ILE A 66 -2.23 -13.05 20.65
C ILE A 66 -0.99 -13.83 21.06
N PRO A 67 -1.15 -14.94 21.79
CA PRO A 67 -0.03 -15.72 22.30
C PRO A 67 0.84 -16.32 21.19
N GLN A 68 2.13 -16.55 21.48
CA GLN A 68 3.09 -17.07 20.49
C GLN A 68 2.71 -18.47 20.00
N GLU A 69 2.22 -19.33 20.89
CA GLU A 69 1.72 -20.67 20.56
C GLU A 69 0.53 -20.64 19.60
N THR A 70 -0.23 -19.54 19.56
CA THR A 70 -1.30 -19.37 18.56
C THR A 70 -0.70 -19.17 17.17
N ILE A 71 0.35 -18.36 17.06
CA ILE A 71 1.02 -18.10 15.77
C ILE A 71 1.75 -19.35 15.26
N LYS A 72 2.38 -20.12 16.15
CA LYS A 72 3.10 -21.37 15.81
C LYS A 72 2.23 -22.47 15.21
N LYS A 73 0.90 -22.37 15.30
CA LYS A 73 -0.04 -23.29 14.63
C LYS A 73 -0.08 -23.12 13.11
N TYR A 74 0.45 -22.01 12.59
CA TYR A 74 0.32 -21.65 11.20
C TYR A 74 1.66 -21.52 10.48
N THR A 75 1.67 -21.90 9.21
CA THR A 75 2.70 -21.54 8.25
C THR A 75 2.26 -20.33 7.43
N PHE A 76 3.21 -19.46 7.10
CA PHE A 76 2.96 -18.22 6.38
C PHE A 76 3.68 -18.20 5.03
N TYR A 77 3.04 -17.62 4.03
CA TYR A 77 3.61 -17.49 2.69
C TYR A 77 3.42 -16.07 2.16
N PHE A 78 4.40 -15.57 1.43
CA PHE A 78 4.32 -14.32 0.69
C PHE A 78 4.14 -14.63 -0.79
N LEU A 79 2.92 -14.43 -1.29
CA LEU A 79 2.53 -14.65 -2.68
C LEU A 79 2.48 -13.31 -3.42
N THR A 80 3.15 -13.23 -4.56
CA THR A 80 3.08 -12.12 -5.52
C THR A 80 2.49 -12.62 -6.82
N LEU A 81 1.39 -12.02 -7.25
CA LEU A 81 0.74 -12.29 -8.54
C LEU A 81 0.79 -11.03 -9.40
N THR A 82 1.28 -11.15 -10.62
CA THR A 82 1.51 -10.01 -11.52
C THR A 82 0.57 -10.03 -12.71
N ALA A 83 0.36 -8.87 -13.33
CA ALA A 83 -0.34 -8.77 -14.60
C ALA A 83 0.49 -9.39 -15.74
N PRO A 84 -0.16 -9.92 -16.80
CA PRO A 84 0.52 -10.33 -18.01
C PRO A 84 1.19 -9.14 -18.72
N SER A 85 1.96 -9.42 -19.76
CA SER A 85 2.51 -8.38 -20.64
C SER A 85 1.41 -7.79 -21.52
N PHE A 86 1.53 -6.50 -21.84
CA PHE A 86 0.67 -5.79 -22.80
C PHE A 86 1.51 -5.13 -23.90
N GLY A 87 2.77 -5.54 -24.05
CA GLY A 87 3.78 -4.90 -24.89
C GLY A 87 5.05 -4.60 -24.10
N GLU A 88 6.12 -4.36 -24.83
CA GLU A 88 7.43 -4.10 -24.25
C GLU A 88 7.48 -2.76 -23.52
N ILE A 89 8.13 -2.75 -22.36
CA ILE A 89 8.32 -1.55 -21.53
C ILE A 89 9.80 -1.32 -21.23
N HIS A 90 10.15 -0.06 -21.01
CA HIS A 90 11.45 0.32 -20.50
C HIS A 90 11.65 -0.21 -19.07
N PHE A 91 12.65 -1.09 -18.93
CA PHE A 91 13.16 -1.53 -17.63
C PHE A 91 14.28 -0.60 -17.18
N VAL A 92 14.14 -0.06 -15.97
CA VAL A 92 15.16 0.78 -15.33
C VAL A 92 15.45 0.17 -13.96
N PRO A 93 16.68 -0.30 -13.70
CA PRO A 93 17.05 -0.90 -12.42
C PRO A 93 16.86 0.12 -11.27
N ASN A 94 16.58 -0.39 -10.08
CA ASN A 94 16.81 0.38 -8.85
C ASN A 94 18.14 -0.12 -8.30
N THR A 95 19.09 0.77 -7.97
CA THR A 95 20.35 0.54 -7.22
C THR A 95 20.77 -0.92 -7.02
N ASP A 96 21.92 -1.30 -7.57
CA ASP A 96 22.60 -2.60 -7.42
C ASP A 96 21.98 -3.83 -8.12
N SER A 97 20.89 -3.66 -8.87
CA SER A 97 20.45 -4.69 -9.81
C SER A 97 21.25 -4.56 -11.10
N GLY A 98 22.16 -5.51 -11.35
CA GLY A 98 23.13 -5.47 -12.45
C GLY A 98 22.56 -5.03 -13.80
N SER A 99 23.43 -4.47 -14.64
CA SER A 99 23.11 -3.95 -15.97
C SER A 99 22.38 -5.00 -16.83
N LYS A 100 21.06 -4.84 -16.99
CA LYS A 100 20.26 -5.62 -17.95
C LYS A 100 19.98 -4.76 -19.18
N VAL A 101 20.16 -5.36 -20.36
CA VAL A 101 19.76 -4.74 -21.62
C VAL A 101 18.23 -4.62 -21.63
N CYS A 102 17.74 -3.41 -21.81
CA CYS A 102 16.32 -3.11 -21.95
C CYS A 102 15.81 -3.60 -23.32
N ALA A 103 14.50 -3.84 -23.44
CA ALA A 103 13.86 -4.17 -24.71
C ALA A 103 14.09 -3.11 -25.82
N CYS A 104 14.38 -1.86 -25.46
CA CYS A 104 14.78 -0.82 -26.43
C CYS A 104 16.23 -0.96 -26.95
N GLY A 105 16.96 -2.00 -26.55
CA GLY A 105 18.35 -2.27 -26.92
C GLY A 105 19.40 -1.52 -26.08
N LYS A 106 18.99 -0.65 -25.14
CA LYS A 106 19.90 0.15 -24.31
C LYS A 106 20.03 -0.42 -22.90
N THR A 107 21.16 -0.17 -22.24
CA THR A 107 21.29 -0.35 -20.79
C THR A 107 20.90 0.96 -20.10
N HIS A 108 19.84 0.94 -19.31
CA HIS A 108 19.39 2.10 -18.55
C HIS A 108 20.05 2.18 -17.16
N THR A 109 20.30 3.41 -16.70
CA THR A 109 20.81 3.73 -15.36
C THR A 109 19.73 4.39 -14.51
N GLU A 110 20.04 4.75 -13.27
CA GLU A 110 19.12 5.50 -12.40
C GLU A 110 18.78 6.91 -12.93
N GLU A 111 19.58 7.47 -13.83
CA GLU A 111 19.27 8.73 -14.51
C GLU A 111 18.03 8.60 -15.42
N ASP A 112 17.75 7.38 -15.88
CA ASP A 112 16.63 7.05 -16.76
C ASP A 112 15.33 6.73 -16.01
N LEU A 113 15.22 7.03 -14.70
CA LEU A 113 14.02 6.72 -13.91
C LEU A 113 12.70 7.28 -14.48
N HIS A 114 12.79 8.30 -15.34
CA HIS A 114 11.66 8.87 -16.07
C HIS A 114 11.09 7.95 -17.16
N LEU A 115 11.84 6.94 -17.62
CA LEU A 115 11.42 5.92 -18.58
C LEU A 115 10.79 4.69 -17.92
N LYS A 116 10.95 4.51 -16.61
CA LYS A 116 10.54 3.29 -15.93
C LYS A 116 9.06 2.96 -16.12
N GLY A 117 8.77 1.85 -16.80
CA GLY A 117 7.40 1.39 -17.08
C GLY A 117 6.73 2.08 -18.27
N VAL A 118 7.42 2.96 -18.99
CA VAL A 118 6.95 3.53 -20.25
C VAL A 118 7.05 2.46 -21.33
N PRO A 119 6.05 2.29 -22.23
CA PRO A 119 6.17 1.42 -23.39
C PRO A 119 7.34 1.81 -24.29
N VAL A 120 8.08 0.82 -24.79
CA VAL A 120 9.17 1.05 -25.76
C VAL A 120 8.60 1.63 -27.05
N ASP A 121 7.55 1.01 -27.58
CA ASP A 121 6.72 1.56 -28.64
C ASP A 121 5.28 1.74 -28.15
N PRO A 122 4.88 3.01 -27.88
CA PRO A 122 3.51 3.29 -27.47
C PRO A 122 2.44 2.97 -28.52
N SER A 123 2.78 2.78 -29.80
CA SER A 123 1.80 2.48 -30.87
C SER A 123 1.36 1.01 -30.89
N THR A 124 2.24 0.10 -30.43
CA THR A 124 1.99 -1.35 -30.37
C THR A 124 1.57 -1.83 -28.99
N TYR A 125 1.64 -0.98 -27.98
CA TYR A 125 1.22 -1.30 -26.61
C TYR A 125 -0.30 -1.45 -26.49
N ASP A 126 -0.75 -2.56 -25.93
CA ASP A 126 -2.16 -2.88 -25.72
C ASP A 126 -2.73 -2.18 -24.47
N TYR A 127 -3.14 -0.92 -24.66
CA TYR A 127 -3.77 -0.13 -23.61
C TYR A 127 -5.16 -0.65 -23.22
N GLU A 128 -5.93 -1.17 -24.17
CA GLU A 128 -7.32 -1.59 -23.94
C GLU A 128 -7.34 -2.91 -23.14
N GLY A 129 -6.51 -3.89 -23.52
CA GLY A 129 -6.33 -5.13 -22.76
C GLY A 129 -5.75 -4.90 -21.38
N GLN A 130 -4.81 -3.96 -21.18
CA GLN A 130 -4.32 -3.63 -19.84
C GLN A 130 -5.42 -3.10 -18.93
N VAL A 131 -6.22 -2.16 -19.43
CA VAL A 131 -7.29 -1.53 -18.65
C VAL A 131 -8.40 -2.55 -18.36
N ALA A 132 -8.76 -3.40 -19.33
CA ALA A 132 -9.70 -4.50 -19.13
C ALA A 132 -9.19 -5.52 -18.09
N TRP A 133 -7.91 -5.88 -18.14
CA TRP A 133 -7.29 -6.73 -17.13
C TRP A 133 -7.32 -6.10 -15.74
N ASN A 134 -6.99 -4.80 -15.61
CA ASN A 134 -7.06 -4.07 -14.34
C ASN A 134 -8.48 -4.08 -13.75
N TYR A 135 -9.51 -4.01 -14.60
CA TYR A 135 -10.91 -4.14 -14.19
C TYR A 135 -11.23 -5.55 -13.70
N ALA A 136 -10.79 -6.56 -14.44
CA ALA A 136 -11.01 -7.98 -14.16
C ALA A 136 -10.22 -8.50 -12.93
N ALA A 137 -9.12 -7.84 -12.57
CA ALA A 137 -8.20 -8.22 -11.49
C ALA A 137 -8.89 -8.51 -10.13
N ALA A 138 -9.98 -7.79 -9.81
CA ALA A 138 -10.76 -8.04 -8.59
C ALA A 138 -11.45 -9.41 -8.61
N GLN A 139 -12.03 -9.78 -9.76
CA GLN A 139 -12.69 -11.07 -9.97
C GLN A 139 -11.66 -12.19 -10.10
N LEU A 140 -10.56 -11.94 -10.80
CA LEU A 140 -9.46 -12.90 -10.92
C LEU A 140 -8.95 -13.33 -9.54
N TRP A 141 -8.67 -12.37 -8.65
CA TRP A 141 -8.32 -12.67 -7.26
C TRP A 141 -9.39 -13.49 -6.53
N ARG A 142 -10.68 -13.19 -6.74
CA ARG A 142 -11.76 -13.93 -6.08
C ARG A 142 -11.75 -15.39 -6.51
N ASN A 143 -11.55 -15.66 -7.79
CA ASN A 143 -11.41 -17.01 -8.33
C ASN A 143 -10.18 -17.70 -7.73
N THR A 144 -9.04 -17.02 -7.72
CA THR A 144 -7.81 -17.53 -7.10
C THR A 144 -7.96 -17.86 -5.62
N TYR A 145 -8.52 -16.95 -4.83
CA TYR A 145 -8.75 -17.21 -3.42
C TYR A 145 -9.71 -18.38 -3.20
N ARG A 146 -10.77 -18.51 -4.02
CA ARG A 146 -11.70 -19.65 -3.94
C ARG A 146 -11.00 -20.96 -4.26
N ALA A 147 -10.19 -21.02 -5.31
CA ALA A 147 -9.44 -22.22 -5.67
C ALA A 147 -8.43 -22.62 -4.58
N LEU A 148 -7.72 -21.63 -4.01
CA LEU A 148 -6.83 -21.85 -2.89
C LEU A 148 -7.59 -22.35 -1.65
N ARG A 149 -8.76 -21.79 -1.32
CA ARG A 149 -9.61 -22.23 -0.20
C ARG A 149 -10.16 -23.64 -0.37
N ASN A 150 -10.43 -24.07 -1.60
CA ASN A 150 -10.85 -25.43 -1.89
C ASN A 150 -9.71 -26.43 -1.70
N SER A 151 -8.46 -25.99 -1.86
CA SER A 151 -7.27 -26.82 -1.63
C SER A 151 -6.77 -26.75 -0.19
N PHE A 152 -7.05 -25.65 0.51
CA PHE A 152 -6.53 -25.34 1.84
C PHE A 152 -7.63 -24.77 2.74
N GLU A 153 -8.21 -25.61 3.60
CA GLU A 153 -9.44 -25.32 4.34
C GLU A 153 -9.25 -24.27 5.45
N THR A 154 -8.03 -24.10 5.96
CA THR A 154 -7.68 -23.14 7.02
C THR A 154 -7.10 -21.82 6.49
N LEU A 155 -7.00 -21.68 5.16
CA LEU A 155 -6.39 -20.51 4.52
C LEU A 155 -7.08 -19.19 4.85
N ASP A 156 -6.33 -18.28 5.47
CA ASP A 156 -6.62 -16.86 5.61
C ASP A 156 -5.61 -16.00 4.84
N PHE A 157 -5.98 -14.75 4.53
CA PHE A 157 -5.10 -13.86 3.80
C PHE A 157 -5.15 -12.41 4.25
N PHE A 158 -4.05 -11.70 4.02
CA PHE A 158 -3.98 -10.25 3.95
C PHE A 158 -3.35 -9.85 2.62
N ARG A 159 -4.03 -9.02 1.81
CA ARG A 159 -3.56 -8.63 0.49
C ARG A 159 -3.45 -7.13 0.31
N VAL A 160 -2.48 -6.73 -0.50
CA VAL A 160 -2.26 -5.36 -0.95
C VAL A 160 -2.05 -5.35 -2.46
N TRP A 161 -2.87 -4.58 -3.16
CA TRP A 161 -2.64 -4.22 -4.55
C TRP A 161 -1.65 -3.07 -4.65
N GLU A 162 -0.69 -3.19 -5.56
CA GLU A 162 0.28 -2.14 -5.87
C GLU A 162 0.23 -1.85 -7.37
N TRP A 163 0.39 -0.57 -7.71
CA TRP A 163 0.54 -0.17 -9.09
C TRP A 163 2.01 -0.31 -9.50
N GLN A 164 2.23 -1.07 -10.56
CA GLN A 164 3.50 -1.02 -11.29
C GLN A 164 3.67 0.35 -11.96
N SER A 165 4.90 0.71 -12.31
CA SER A 165 5.16 2.00 -12.99
C SER A 165 4.47 2.08 -14.36
N ARG A 166 4.21 0.94 -15.01
CA ARG A 166 3.41 0.86 -16.26
C ARG A 166 1.89 1.00 -16.07
N GLY A 167 1.41 1.29 -14.87
CA GLY A 167 -0.03 1.41 -14.60
C GLY A 167 -0.81 0.09 -14.65
N ALA A 168 -0.14 -1.06 -14.55
CA ALA A 168 -0.78 -2.37 -14.32
C ALA A 168 -0.75 -2.69 -12.82
N LEU A 169 -1.77 -3.39 -12.33
CA LEU A 169 -1.78 -3.85 -10.95
C LEU A 169 -0.96 -5.13 -10.77
N HIS A 170 -0.35 -5.29 -9.60
CA HIS A 170 0.00 -6.62 -9.07
C HIS A 170 -0.51 -6.73 -7.63
N VAL A 171 -0.64 -7.94 -7.12
CA VAL A 171 -1.08 -8.18 -5.75
C VAL A 171 -0.01 -8.91 -4.96
N HIS A 172 0.27 -8.38 -3.77
CA HIS A 172 1.05 -9.05 -2.75
C HIS A 172 0.10 -9.59 -1.68
N VAL A 173 0.32 -10.83 -1.26
CA VAL A 173 -0.55 -11.52 -0.32
C VAL A 173 0.29 -12.22 0.73
N ILE A 174 -0.07 -12.03 1.98
CA ILE A 174 0.37 -12.89 3.07
C ILE A 174 -0.72 -13.92 3.28
N LEU A 175 -0.38 -15.18 3.07
CA LEU A 175 -1.24 -16.32 3.31
C LEU A 175 -0.89 -16.89 4.69
N ARG A 176 -1.91 -17.30 5.44
CA ARG A 176 -1.78 -18.03 6.70
C ARG A 176 -2.58 -19.33 6.58
N ILE A 177 -1.92 -20.46 6.79
CA ILE A 177 -2.52 -21.81 6.69
C ILE A 177 -2.07 -22.59 7.92
N GLU A 178 -2.91 -23.44 8.51
CA GLU A 178 -2.47 -24.32 9.59
C GLU A 178 -1.33 -25.23 9.11
N ALA A 179 -0.31 -25.38 9.96
CA ALA A 179 0.89 -26.15 9.63
C ALA A 179 0.58 -27.64 9.35
N SER A 180 -0.51 -28.16 9.93
CA SER A 180 -1.02 -29.52 9.72
C SER A 180 -1.42 -29.81 8.26
N GLU A 181 -1.70 -28.80 7.43
CA GLU A 181 -2.06 -28.99 6.02
C GLU A 181 -0.85 -29.27 5.11
N GLY A 182 0.39 -29.10 5.60
CA GLY A 182 1.60 -29.52 4.87
C GLY A 182 1.78 -28.86 3.49
N VAL A 183 1.56 -27.55 3.38
CA VAL A 183 1.48 -26.86 2.09
C VAL A 183 2.84 -26.54 1.48
N MET A 184 3.03 -26.94 0.21
CA MET A 184 4.20 -26.55 -0.58
C MET A 184 3.96 -25.24 -1.35
N PRO A 185 4.92 -24.29 -1.39
CA PRO A 185 4.77 -23.04 -2.15
C PRO A 185 4.49 -23.25 -3.64
N SER A 186 5.05 -24.29 -4.27
CA SER A 186 4.79 -24.65 -5.67
C SER A 186 3.30 -24.87 -5.94
N LYS A 187 2.62 -25.64 -5.09
CA LYS A 187 1.18 -25.90 -5.21
C LYS A 187 0.35 -24.62 -5.16
N ILE A 188 0.72 -23.65 -4.32
CA ILE A 188 0.06 -22.32 -4.27
C ILE A 188 0.23 -21.60 -5.62
N LYS A 189 1.44 -21.61 -6.19
CA LYS A 189 1.71 -21.00 -7.50
C LYS A 189 0.91 -21.66 -8.60
N ASP A 190 0.90 -22.99 -8.66
CA ASP A 190 0.19 -23.76 -9.68
C ASP A 190 -1.31 -23.50 -9.62
N ILE A 191 -1.90 -23.52 -8.41
CA ILE A 191 -3.31 -23.18 -8.23
C ILE A 191 -3.58 -21.77 -8.75
N ALA A 192 -2.75 -20.78 -8.40
CA ALA A 192 -2.95 -19.40 -8.78
C ALA A 192 -2.78 -19.18 -10.29
N HIS A 193 -1.75 -19.76 -10.90
CA HIS A 193 -1.44 -19.67 -12.32
C HIS A 193 -2.60 -20.13 -13.20
N ASN A 194 -3.30 -21.20 -12.78
CA ASN A 194 -4.39 -21.79 -13.54
C ASN A 194 -5.73 -21.01 -13.44
N GLN A 195 -5.76 -19.84 -12.80
CA GLN A 195 -6.98 -19.08 -12.56
C GLN A 195 -7.19 -18.03 -13.63
N HIS A 196 -8.45 -17.95 -14.08
CA HIS A 196 -8.88 -17.04 -15.14
C HIS A 196 -10.21 -16.37 -14.78
N THR A 197 -10.49 -15.24 -15.43
CA THR A 197 -11.79 -14.58 -15.43
C THR A 197 -12.08 -14.05 -16.84
N GLY A 198 -12.98 -14.71 -17.57
CA GLY A 198 -13.04 -14.53 -19.01
C GLY A 198 -11.71 -14.95 -19.64
N GLU A 199 -11.17 -14.10 -20.52
CA GLU A 199 -9.86 -14.31 -21.16
C GLU A 199 -8.65 -13.93 -20.29
N PHE A 200 -8.86 -13.30 -19.12
CA PHE A 200 -7.77 -12.77 -18.32
C PHE A 200 -7.26 -13.76 -17.27
N GLY A 201 -5.98 -14.09 -17.33
CA GLY A 201 -5.21 -14.82 -16.31
C GLY A 201 -4.18 -13.94 -15.61
N TRP A 202 -3.43 -14.54 -14.67
CA TRP A 202 -2.21 -13.91 -14.13
C TRP A 202 -1.07 -14.04 -15.14
N GLY A 203 -0.09 -13.14 -15.07
CA GLY A 203 1.15 -13.29 -15.84
C GLY A 203 2.06 -14.37 -15.26
N ASP A 204 3.04 -14.81 -16.05
CA ASP A 204 3.94 -15.92 -15.70
C ASP A 204 4.83 -15.63 -14.48
N GLN A 205 5.02 -14.36 -14.14
CA GLN A 205 5.81 -13.94 -12.98
C GLN A 205 4.98 -14.07 -11.69
N ILE A 206 4.84 -15.32 -11.23
CA ILE A 206 4.26 -15.66 -9.94
C ILE A 206 5.38 -16.09 -8.99
N ASP A 207 5.46 -15.41 -7.85
CA ASP A 207 6.43 -15.74 -6.80
C ASP A 207 5.69 -16.10 -5.51
N CYS A 208 6.09 -17.19 -4.87
CA CYS A 208 5.54 -17.61 -3.60
C CYS A 208 6.66 -18.14 -2.72
N GLN A 209 6.94 -17.44 -1.63
CA GLN A 209 8.02 -17.78 -0.71
C GLN A 209 7.44 -18.07 0.68
N PRO A 210 7.91 -19.11 1.38
CA PRO A 210 7.59 -19.28 2.78
C PRO A 210 8.16 -18.08 3.57
N LEU A 211 7.42 -17.63 4.57
CA LEU A 211 7.90 -16.61 5.50
C LEU A 211 8.55 -17.30 6.71
N PRO A 212 9.68 -16.79 7.22
CA PRO A 212 10.42 -17.44 8.31
C PRO A 212 9.58 -17.66 9.56
N ASP A 213 9.92 -18.72 10.30
CA ASP A 213 9.35 -19.00 11.63
C ASP A 213 9.96 -18.12 12.73
N ASP A 214 9.24 -18.03 13.86
CA ASP A 214 9.32 -17.02 14.93
C ASP A 214 10.69 -16.71 15.56
N ASN A 215 11.75 -17.45 15.26
CA ASN A 215 13.08 -17.15 15.80
C ASN A 215 13.60 -15.77 15.33
N GLU A 216 12.99 -15.19 14.29
CA GLU A 216 13.30 -13.84 13.81
C GLU A 216 12.01 -13.01 13.61
N ARG A 217 11.38 -12.57 14.72
CA ARG A 217 10.27 -11.58 14.73
C ARG A 217 10.53 -10.38 13.80
N GLU A 218 11.79 -10.03 13.58
CA GLU A 218 12.23 -8.95 12.70
C GLU A 218 11.93 -9.22 11.22
N ASP A 219 12.04 -10.46 10.75
CA ASP A 219 11.96 -10.78 9.32
C ASP A 219 10.53 -10.82 8.80
N ARG A 220 9.61 -11.44 9.53
CA ARG A 220 8.17 -11.31 9.24
C ARG A 220 7.72 -9.85 9.28
N THR A 221 8.22 -9.09 10.26
CA THR A 221 7.92 -7.65 10.37
C THR A 221 8.40 -6.85 9.15
N LYS A 222 9.56 -7.18 8.56
CA LYS A 222 10.04 -6.56 7.31
C LYS A 222 9.07 -6.79 6.15
N TYR A 223 8.60 -8.03 5.94
CA TYR A 223 7.60 -8.34 4.89
C TYR A 223 6.25 -7.66 5.14
N LEU A 224 5.81 -7.55 6.39
CA LEU A 224 4.60 -6.84 6.78
C LEU A 224 4.69 -5.34 6.49
N ILE A 225 5.81 -4.72 6.84
CA ILE A 225 6.09 -3.32 6.53
C ILE A 225 6.16 -3.12 5.02
N LYS A 226 6.80 -4.04 4.28
CA LYS A 226 6.87 -4.00 2.81
C LYS A 226 5.47 -4.04 2.20
N ALA A 227 4.65 -5.02 2.60
CA ALA A 227 3.28 -5.20 2.13
C ALA A 227 2.43 -3.94 2.37
N VAL A 228 2.46 -3.39 3.60
CA VAL A 228 1.68 -2.19 3.93
C VAL A 228 2.28 -0.93 3.28
N SER A 229 3.59 -0.85 3.09
CA SER A 229 4.24 0.26 2.38
C SER A 229 3.87 0.30 0.90
N TYR A 230 3.51 -0.81 0.27
CA TYR A 230 2.99 -0.79 -1.09
C TYR A 230 1.64 -0.06 -1.22
N SER A 231 0.83 -0.06 -0.15
CA SER A 231 -0.38 0.77 -0.08
C SER A 231 -0.10 2.28 0.00
N ALA A 232 1.17 2.68 0.17
CA ALA A 232 1.61 4.07 0.13
C ALA A 232 2.04 4.52 -1.27
N LYS A 233 2.55 3.59 -2.08
CA LYS A 233 2.98 3.86 -3.46
C LYS A 233 1.81 4.03 -4.42
N THR A 234 0.62 3.66 -3.96
CA THR A 234 -0.61 3.73 -4.73
C THR A 234 -1.02 5.20 -4.92
N TRP A 235 -1.21 5.58 -6.20
CA TRP A 235 -1.85 6.80 -6.71
C TRP A 235 -1.08 8.13 -6.72
N GLY A 236 -0.20 8.45 -5.76
CA GLY A 236 0.49 9.76 -5.73
C GLY A 236 1.29 10.11 -6.99
N ARG A 237 1.86 9.09 -7.67
CA ARG A 237 2.57 9.25 -8.95
C ARG A 237 1.66 9.57 -10.14
N PHE A 238 0.42 9.10 -10.13
CA PHE A 238 -0.48 9.17 -11.29
C PHE A 238 -1.33 10.44 -11.29
N ILE A 239 -1.64 10.99 -10.11
CA ILE A 239 -2.43 12.24 -9.96
C ILE A 239 -1.71 13.47 -10.56
N LYS A 240 -0.37 13.43 -10.70
CA LYS A 240 0.41 14.53 -11.29
C LYS A 240 0.27 14.67 -12.82
N SER A 241 -0.53 13.83 -13.49
CA SER A 241 -0.82 13.97 -14.92
C SER A 241 -1.68 15.18 -15.32
N ARG A 242 -1.94 16.15 -14.41
CA ARG A 242 -2.78 17.32 -14.68
C ARG A 242 -2.02 18.41 -15.46
N LYS A 243 -2.59 18.77 -16.62
CA LYS A 243 -2.29 19.89 -17.55
C LYS A 243 -0.85 20.46 -17.48
N GLY A 244 -0.01 20.07 -18.43
CA GLY A 244 1.31 20.69 -18.69
C GLY A 244 2.49 19.72 -18.71
N ASP A 245 2.37 18.53 -18.09
CA ASP A 245 3.44 17.52 -18.08
C ASP A 245 3.49 16.73 -19.40
N ASN A 246 4.58 16.92 -20.15
CA ASN A 246 4.86 16.29 -21.44
C ASN A 246 5.86 15.12 -21.37
N SER A 247 6.22 14.65 -20.16
CA SER A 247 7.04 13.46 -19.99
C SER A 247 6.41 12.22 -20.64
N LEU A 248 7.25 11.26 -21.04
CA LEU A 248 6.80 10.03 -21.71
C LEU A 248 5.87 9.21 -20.81
N ILE A 249 6.15 9.14 -19.51
CA ILE A 249 5.29 8.45 -18.54
C ILE A 249 3.91 9.11 -18.41
N SER A 250 3.83 10.44 -18.41
CA SER A 250 2.56 11.15 -18.39
C SER A 250 1.77 11.00 -19.70
N LYS A 251 2.46 10.93 -20.85
CA LYS A 251 1.83 10.57 -22.13
C LYS A 251 1.25 9.14 -22.09
N HIS A 252 2.00 8.18 -21.53
CA HIS A 252 1.54 6.80 -21.35
C HIS A 252 0.30 6.72 -20.45
N TYR A 253 0.30 7.39 -19.29
CA TYR A 253 -0.87 7.43 -18.41
C TYR A 253 -2.10 8.08 -19.05
N ARG A 254 -1.93 9.15 -19.85
CA ARG A 254 -3.04 9.74 -20.61
C ARG A 254 -3.66 8.75 -21.61
N ARG A 255 -2.88 7.86 -22.19
CA ARG A 255 -3.38 6.80 -23.09
C ARG A 255 -4.16 5.75 -22.31
N LEU A 256 -3.69 5.33 -21.12
CA LEU A 256 -4.45 4.46 -20.22
C LEU A 256 -5.77 5.12 -19.77
N ASP A 257 -5.75 6.41 -19.41
CA ASP A 257 -6.97 7.15 -19.07
C ASP A 257 -7.96 7.19 -20.25
N LYS A 258 -7.46 7.43 -21.47
CA LYS A 258 -8.28 7.42 -22.69
C LYS A 258 -8.91 6.04 -22.91
N ALA A 259 -8.14 4.95 -22.76
CA ALA A 259 -8.66 3.59 -22.86
C ALA A 259 -9.70 3.29 -21.76
N ALA A 260 -9.43 3.66 -20.51
CA ALA A 260 -10.34 3.48 -19.38
C ALA A 260 -11.69 4.18 -19.56
N ARG A 261 -11.69 5.38 -20.16
CA ARG A 261 -12.92 6.14 -20.44
C ARG A 261 -13.75 5.57 -21.58
N LYS A 262 -13.16 4.79 -22.47
CA LYS A 262 -13.88 4.10 -23.55
C LYS A 262 -14.52 2.79 -23.10
N MET A 263 -14.06 2.20 -22.00
CA MET A 263 -14.67 0.96 -21.51
C MET A 263 -16.14 1.17 -21.17
N GLU A 264 -16.94 0.12 -21.34
CA GLU A 264 -18.30 0.06 -20.81
C GLU A 264 -18.28 -0.55 -19.41
N CYS A 265 -19.03 0.04 -18.49
CA CYS A 265 -19.26 -0.55 -17.17
C CYS A 265 -20.77 -0.59 -16.89
N PRO A 266 -21.24 -1.40 -15.91
CA PRO A 266 -22.66 -1.52 -15.60
C PRO A 266 -23.37 -0.22 -15.17
N LYS A 267 -22.61 0.87 -14.96
CA LYS A 267 -23.12 2.20 -14.59
C LYS A 267 -23.04 3.20 -15.74
N CYS A 268 -22.55 2.80 -16.91
CA CYS A 268 -22.53 3.67 -18.08
C CYS A 268 -23.95 3.87 -18.59
N VAL A 269 -24.32 5.13 -18.81
CA VAL A 269 -25.56 5.52 -19.48
C VAL A 269 -25.17 6.20 -20.79
N LYS A 270 -25.77 5.76 -21.90
CA LYS A 270 -25.47 6.29 -23.23
C LYS A 270 -25.74 7.80 -23.26
N GLY A 271 -24.76 8.58 -23.71
CA GLY A 271 -24.87 10.04 -23.79
C GLY A 271 -24.45 10.78 -22.50
N GLU A 272 -24.15 10.08 -21.41
CA GLU A 272 -23.72 10.69 -20.15
C GLU A 272 -22.25 10.41 -19.81
N THR A 273 -21.63 11.32 -19.05
CA THR A 273 -20.28 11.10 -18.53
C THR A 273 -20.33 10.20 -17.29
N CYS A 274 -19.92 8.95 -17.41
CA CYS A 274 -19.86 8.04 -16.27
C CYS A 274 -18.76 8.44 -15.27
N THR A 275 -19.11 8.53 -13.99
CA THR A 275 -18.18 8.88 -12.89
C THR A 275 -17.65 7.66 -12.13
N ALA A 276 -17.90 6.44 -12.65
CA ALA A 276 -17.42 5.21 -12.03
C ALA A 276 -15.89 5.21 -11.86
N ALA A 277 -15.42 4.52 -10.82
CA ALA A 277 -14.00 4.49 -10.46
C ALA A 277 -13.13 3.91 -11.58
N CYS A 278 -13.63 2.92 -12.33
CA CYS A 278 -12.90 2.29 -13.43
C CYS A 278 -12.43 3.29 -14.49
N HIS A 279 -13.26 4.27 -14.86
CA HIS A 279 -12.92 5.29 -15.86
C HIS A 279 -11.86 6.30 -15.40
N ASN A 280 -11.63 6.39 -14.09
CA ASN A 280 -10.71 7.34 -13.47
C ASN A 280 -9.51 6.66 -12.80
N ASN A 281 -9.34 5.36 -13.01
CA ASN A 281 -8.36 4.53 -12.31
C ASN A 281 -7.75 3.46 -13.23
N PHE A 282 -7.51 3.80 -14.50
CA PHE A 282 -6.98 2.87 -15.51
C PHE A 282 -7.71 1.51 -15.53
N GLY A 283 -9.04 1.53 -15.40
CA GLY A 283 -9.90 0.33 -15.37
C GLY A 283 -10.10 -0.27 -13.99
N SER A 284 -9.24 0.02 -13.01
CA SER A 284 -9.26 -0.66 -11.72
C SER A 284 -10.45 -0.30 -10.83
N ILE A 285 -11.08 -1.33 -10.29
CA ILE A 285 -12.11 -1.25 -9.23
C ILE A 285 -11.65 -1.90 -7.92
N VAL A 286 -10.37 -2.27 -7.83
CA VAL A 286 -9.87 -3.07 -6.71
C VAL A 286 -9.84 -2.25 -5.42
N ARG A 287 -10.22 -2.89 -4.31
CA ARG A 287 -9.91 -2.36 -2.99
C ARG A 287 -8.44 -2.65 -2.68
N ILE A 288 -7.63 -1.59 -2.59
CA ILE A 288 -6.17 -1.68 -2.41
C ILE A 288 -5.75 -2.65 -1.31
N ILE A 289 -6.31 -2.53 -0.10
CA ILE A 289 -6.03 -3.45 1.01
C ILE A 289 -7.30 -4.15 1.44
N SER A 290 -7.23 -5.48 1.56
CA SER A 290 -8.27 -6.29 2.19
C SER A 290 -7.69 -7.57 2.77
N ASN A 291 -8.46 -8.21 3.63
CA ASN A 291 -8.09 -9.42 4.33
C ASN A 291 -9.30 -10.36 4.43
N SER A 292 -9.06 -11.65 4.66
CA SER A 292 -10.12 -12.63 4.89
C SER A 292 -10.90 -12.30 6.15
N ARG A 293 -12.21 -12.60 6.12
CA ARG A 293 -13.10 -12.47 7.27
C ARG A 293 -13.23 -13.82 7.96
N LYS A 294 -13.68 -13.80 9.22
CA LYS A 294 -14.05 -15.01 9.94
C LYS A 294 -15.05 -15.83 9.13
N SER A 295 -14.82 -17.13 9.06
CA SER A 295 -15.69 -18.11 8.43
C SER A 295 -15.95 -19.27 9.39
N LYS A 296 -16.67 -20.30 8.95
CA LYS A 296 -16.88 -21.52 9.75
C LYS A 296 -15.54 -22.22 10.07
N ASN A 297 -14.61 -22.21 9.11
CA ASN A 297 -13.39 -23.00 9.17
C ASN A 297 -12.15 -22.15 9.48
N THR A 298 -12.29 -20.82 9.52
CA THR A 298 -11.17 -19.93 9.83
C THR A 298 -11.56 -18.81 10.77
N PRO A 299 -10.65 -18.38 11.66
CA PRO A 299 -10.88 -17.19 12.49
C PRO A 299 -10.95 -15.90 11.66
N GLY A 300 -10.57 -15.94 10.37
CA GLY A 300 -10.32 -14.75 9.57
C GLY A 300 -8.93 -14.21 9.87
N TRP A 301 -8.42 -13.31 9.03
CA TRP A 301 -7.05 -12.82 9.18
C TRP A 301 -6.74 -12.32 10.59
N SER A 302 -7.57 -11.44 11.17
CA SER A 302 -7.31 -10.90 12.50
C SER A 302 -7.73 -11.88 13.59
N LEU A 303 -6.77 -12.43 14.34
CA LEU A 303 -7.00 -13.42 15.39
C LEU A 303 -7.76 -12.85 16.58
N ASN A 304 -7.52 -11.58 16.92
CA ASN A 304 -8.18 -10.86 18.01
C ASN A 304 -9.38 -9.99 17.53
N GLY A 305 -9.86 -10.18 16.30
CA GLY A 305 -10.97 -9.39 15.74
C GLY A 305 -10.68 -7.92 15.42
N THR A 306 -9.43 -7.47 15.56
CA THR A 306 -9.00 -6.11 15.19
C THR A 306 -9.36 -5.76 13.75
N ASN A 307 -10.03 -4.63 13.59
CA ASN A 307 -10.45 -4.12 12.29
C ASN A 307 -10.47 -2.59 12.26
N ARG A 308 -10.64 -2.03 11.06
CA ARG A 308 -10.65 -0.58 10.81
C ARG A 308 -11.71 0.17 11.62
N LYS A 309 -12.89 -0.43 11.86
CA LYS A 309 -13.98 0.19 12.63
C LYS A 309 -13.58 0.28 14.10
N LEU A 310 -13.09 -0.82 14.67
CA LEU A 310 -12.63 -0.88 16.06
C LEU A 310 -11.47 0.10 16.32
N LEU A 311 -10.47 0.15 15.43
CA LEU A 311 -9.35 1.08 15.58
C LEU A 311 -9.79 2.55 15.50
N ARG A 312 -10.77 2.88 14.65
CA ARG A 312 -11.37 4.21 14.58
C ARG A 312 -12.14 4.54 15.85
N GLN A 313 -12.89 3.59 16.40
CA GLN A 313 -13.62 3.77 17.65
C GLN A 313 -12.66 4.01 18.83
N ARG A 314 -11.64 3.17 19.01
CA ARG A 314 -10.64 3.35 20.07
C ARG A 314 -9.95 4.73 20.00
N ARG A 315 -9.69 5.22 18.79
CA ARG A 315 -9.17 6.60 18.60
C ARG A 315 -10.22 7.67 18.91
N HIS A 316 -11.48 7.43 18.58
CA HIS A 316 -12.59 8.31 18.95
C HIS A 316 -12.63 8.49 20.46
N ASP A 317 -12.70 7.38 21.19
CA ASP A 317 -12.83 7.36 22.64
C ASP A 317 -11.63 8.05 23.29
N TYR A 318 -10.41 7.71 22.84
CA TYR A 318 -9.20 8.38 23.30
C TYR A 318 -9.22 9.89 23.04
N TYR A 319 -9.65 10.32 21.84
CA TYR A 319 -9.73 11.73 21.50
C TYR A 319 -10.76 12.47 22.34
N VAL A 320 -11.97 11.94 22.49
CA VAL A 320 -13.04 12.57 23.26
C VAL A 320 -12.67 12.70 24.74
N SER A 321 -12.05 11.66 25.33
CA SER A 321 -11.59 11.71 26.72
C SER A 321 -10.43 12.69 26.98
N ASN A 322 -9.75 13.17 25.93
CA ASN A 322 -8.59 14.05 26.03
C ASN A 322 -8.75 15.32 25.16
N TYR A 323 -9.99 15.71 24.81
CA TYR A 323 -10.20 16.80 23.84
C TYR A 323 -10.07 18.17 24.50
N ASP A 324 -9.01 18.89 24.12
CA ASP A 324 -8.87 20.33 24.36
C ASP A 324 -9.00 21.09 23.04
N TRP A 325 -10.04 21.92 22.94
CA TRP A 325 -10.30 22.72 21.74
C TRP A 325 -9.22 23.77 21.48
N GLN A 326 -8.75 24.47 22.52
CA GLN A 326 -7.74 25.53 22.37
C GLN A 326 -6.39 24.94 21.97
N GLU A 327 -5.97 23.86 22.64
CA GLU A 327 -4.73 23.16 22.30
C GLU A 327 -4.80 22.62 20.86
N THR A 328 -5.95 22.07 20.46
CA THR A 328 -6.17 21.55 19.10
C THR A 328 -6.05 22.65 18.04
N GLN A 329 -6.65 23.82 18.25
CA GLN A 329 -6.54 24.96 17.33
C GLN A 329 -5.09 25.42 17.17
N ILE A 330 -4.37 25.58 18.28
CA ILE A 330 -2.96 25.97 18.30
C ILE A 330 -2.10 24.91 17.59
N GLY A 331 -2.33 23.64 17.88
CA GLY A 331 -1.65 22.51 17.24
C GLY A 331 -1.88 22.46 15.72
N MET A 332 -3.12 22.71 15.28
CA MET A 332 -3.46 22.80 13.85
C MET A 332 -2.77 23.96 13.16
N ALA A 333 -2.74 25.14 13.78
CA ALA A 333 -2.02 26.30 13.25
C ALA A 333 -0.51 26.01 13.13
N ARG A 334 0.09 25.37 14.15
CA ARG A 334 1.49 24.92 14.14
C ARG A 334 1.74 23.92 13.00
N ALA A 335 0.89 22.91 12.82
CA ALA A 335 1.02 21.94 11.74
C ALA A 335 0.88 22.58 10.35
N LYS A 336 -0.05 23.54 10.18
CA LYS A 336 -0.20 24.32 8.94
C LYS A 336 1.05 25.14 8.63
N LYS A 337 1.61 25.83 9.64
CA LYS A 337 2.87 26.58 9.50
C LYS A 337 4.05 25.67 9.15
N ALA A 338 4.12 24.48 9.77
CA ALA A 338 5.16 23.50 9.46
C ALA A 338 5.06 22.96 8.02
N ARG A 339 3.84 22.69 7.52
CA ARG A 339 3.60 22.33 6.11
C ARG A 339 4.10 23.41 5.15
N HIS A 340 3.74 24.67 5.40
CA HIS A 340 4.19 25.80 4.58
C HIS A 340 5.72 25.92 4.56
N LYS A 341 6.37 25.84 5.73
CA LYS A 341 7.83 25.85 5.83
C LYS A 341 8.48 24.66 5.11
N LEU A 342 7.89 23.47 5.20
CA LEU A 342 8.41 22.27 4.54
C LEU A 342 8.32 22.38 3.01
N ALA A 343 7.22 22.95 2.48
CA ALA A 343 7.06 23.23 1.06
C ALA A 343 8.14 24.21 0.55
N ASN A 344 8.51 25.20 1.36
CA ASN A 344 9.50 26.20 0.98
C ASN A 344 10.97 25.71 1.12
N ILE A 345 11.21 24.61 1.83
CA ILE A 345 12.55 23.97 1.91
C ILE A 345 12.79 23.06 0.70
N ASN A 346 11.73 22.65 -0.01
CA ASN A 346 11.80 21.73 -1.14
C ASN A 346 11.16 22.40 -2.37
N SER A 347 11.94 23.04 -3.24
CA SER A 347 11.44 23.56 -4.52
C SER A 347 10.93 22.47 -5.48
N SER A 348 11.03 21.18 -5.14
CA SER A 348 10.34 20.10 -5.85
C SER A 348 9.31 19.36 -4.98
N PRO A 349 8.02 19.34 -5.39
CA PRO A 349 6.99 18.47 -4.82
C PRO A 349 7.27 16.96 -4.92
N GLN A 350 8.31 16.51 -5.65
CA GLN A 350 8.67 15.08 -5.80
C GLN A 350 9.54 14.59 -4.62
N ASP A 351 10.45 15.43 -4.11
CA ASP A 351 11.30 15.09 -2.96
C ASP A 351 10.52 14.94 -1.66
N THR A 352 9.44 15.72 -1.54
CA THR A 352 8.52 15.64 -0.42
C THR A 352 7.87 14.25 -0.36
N ALA A 353 7.26 13.78 -1.44
CA ALA A 353 6.63 12.45 -1.55
C ALA A 353 7.63 11.28 -1.41
N ALA A 354 8.85 11.44 -1.93
CA ALA A 354 9.92 10.44 -1.78
C ALA A 354 10.39 10.30 -0.31
N ARG A 355 10.50 11.40 0.43
CA ARG A 355 10.79 11.38 1.88
C ARG A 355 9.62 10.80 2.69
N PHE A 356 8.37 11.04 2.27
CA PHE A 356 7.17 10.42 2.84
C PHE A 356 7.15 8.89 2.72
N ALA A 357 7.67 8.35 1.62
CA ALA A 357 7.81 6.91 1.42
C ALA A 357 9.00 6.33 2.22
N ASN A 358 10.19 6.95 2.09
CA ASN A 358 11.45 6.44 2.68
C ASN A 358 11.51 6.46 4.21
N ILE A 359 10.78 7.37 4.86
CA ILE A 359 10.81 7.48 6.33
C ILE A 359 9.88 6.44 7.01
N THR A 360 8.91 5.87 6.29
CA THR A 360 8.15 4.71 6.78
C THR A 360 9.07 3.50 6.97
N ALA A 361 10.15 3.38 6.16
CA ALA A 361 11.18 2.36 6.33
C ALA A 361 12.19 2.69 7.46
N ARG A 362 12.49 3.98 7.72
CA ARG A 362 13.45 4.39 8.77
C ARG A 362 12.90 4.39 10.20
N TYR A 363 11.60 4.60 10.40
CA TYR A 363 11.00 4.59 11.75
C TYR A 363 10.80 3.19 12.35
N TYR A 364 11.15 2.14 11.62
CA TYR A 364 11.04 0.75 12.04
C TYR A 364 12.33 -0.04 11.80
N LYS A 365 13.50 0.63 11.84
CA LYS A 365 14.72 -0.10 12.22
C LYS A 365 14.50 -0.60 13.65
N PRO A 366 14.53 -1.91 13.93
CA PRO A 366 14.70 -2.37 15.30
C PRO A 366 15.91 -1.64 15.86
N GLY A 367 15.74 -1.06 17.05
CA GLY A 367 16.91 -0.56 17.77
C GLY A 367 17.88 -1.72 17.88
N THR A 368 19.12 -1.50 17.47
CA THR A 368 20.25 -2.31 17.96
C THR A 368 20.31 -2.09 19.47
N THR A 369 19.47 -2.79 20.23
CA THR A 369 19.61 -2.84 21.67
C THR A 369 20.83 -3.70 21.93
N ARG A 370 21.95 -3.04 22.25
CA ARG A 370 23.06 -3.70 22.93
C ARG A 370 22.48 -4.36 24.20
N PRO A 371 22.82 -5.62 24.51
CA PRO A 371 22.40 -6.25 25.74
C PRO A 371 22.99 -5.45 26.92
N GLY A 372 22.16 -4.94 27.84
CA GLY A 372 22.67 -4.41 29.11
C GLY A 372 21.95 -3.26 29.80
N THR A 373 20.96 -2.57 29.22
CA THR A 373 20.32 -1.42 29.91
C THR A 373 18.87 -1.68 30.31
N ARG A 374 18.62 -1.56 31.62
CA ARG A 374 17.37 -1.79 32.36
C ARG A 374 16.11 -1.20 31.72
N ASN A 375 15.03 -1.97 31.87
CA ASN A 375 13.65 -1.65 31.54
C ASN A 375 13.20 -0.25 32.00
N HIS A 376 12.99 0.66 31.05
CA HIS A 376 11.99 1.71 31.21
C HIS A 376 10.72 1.30 30.46
N ARG A 377 9.64 1.15 31.21
CA ARG A 377 8.24 0.94 30.79
C ARG A 377 8.01 1.36 29.33
N SER A 378 7.72 0.38 28.48
CA SER A 378 7.16 0.56 27.15
C SER A 378 5.89 1.41 27.26
N LYS A 379 6.01 2.72 27.03
CA LYS A 379 4.82 3.55 26.77
C LYS A 379 4.12 2.97 25.55
N PRO A 380 2.80 2.72 25.60
CA PRO A 380 2.08 2.16 24.46
C PRO A 380 2.32 3.04 23.23
N ALA A 381 2.55 2.41 22.08
CA ALA A 381 2.88 3.04 20.79
C ALA A 381 1.83 4.07 20.27
N LEU A 382 0.78 4.33 21.05
CA LEU A 382 -0.28 5.32 20.86
C LEU A 382 -0.02 6.68 21.53
N ALA A 383 0.92 6.77 22.50
CA ALA A 383 1.11 7.95 23.35
C ALA A 383 1.63 9.23 22.66
N GLY A 384 1.79 9.24 21.34
CA GLY A 384 2.35 10.38 20.58
C GLY A 384 1.39 11.07 19.62
N LEU A 385 0.09 10.79 19.70
CA LEU A 385 -0.90 11.25 18.72
C LEU A 385 -2.03 12.07 19.37
N LEU A 386 -1.68 13.21 19.94
CA LEU A 386 -2.62 14.29 20.21
C LEU A 386 -3.06 14.89 18.87
N ALA A 387 -4.21 14.46 18.32
CA ALA A 387 -4.98 15.11 17.24
C ALA A 387 -6.05 14.18 16.61
N PRO A 388 -7.22 14.71 16.21
CA PRO A 388 -8.46 13.96 15.91
C PRO A 388 -8.37 12.94 14.77
N PHE A 389 -9.24 11.92 14.84
CA PHE A 389 -9.78 10.94 13.87
C PHE A 389 -8.94 10.15 12.85
#